data_AF-A0A495VEF3-F1
#
_entry.id   AF-A0A495VEF3-F1
#
_cell.length_a   1.000
_cell.length_b   1.000
_cell.length_c   1.000
_cell.angle_alpha   90.00
_cell.angle_beta   90.00
_cell.angle_gamma   90.00
#
_symmetry.space_group_name_H-M   'P 1'
#
loop_
_entity.id
_entity.type
_entity.pdbx_description
1 polymer ?
#
loop_
_entity_poly.entity_id
_entity_poly.type
_entity_poly.pdbx_seq_one_letter_code
_entity_poly.pdbx_strand_id
1 'polypeptide(L)'
;MTPQPTPQAGATLDLSDITPFAEFCRECEKRKLATRAQLQWWMRYRRQNGLLSSGAVVERKVNPSAKKAMLFVVRPRFVAWLAASSETLAAA
;
A
#
# COMPACT_ATOMS: atom_id res chain seq x y z
N MET A 1 1.53 -15.03 34.06
CA MET A 1 1.39 -13.77 33.31
C MET A 1 2.04 -13.98 31.95
N THR A 2 1.25 -14.27 30.93
CA THR A 2 1.74 -14.39 29.54
C THR A 2 1.99 -12.98 28.99
N PRO A 3 3.16 -12.69 28.40
CA PRO A 3 3.39 -11.39 27.77
C PRO A 3 2.47 -11.26 26.56
N GLN A 4 1.61 -10.25 26.58
CA GLN A 4 0.79 -9.83 25.44
C GLN A 4 1.74 -9.36 24.32
N PRO A 5 1.58 -9.81 23.06
CA PRO A 5 2.35 -9.25 21.96
C PRO A 5 1.90 -7.80 21.76
N THR A 6 2.74 -6.85 22.15
CA THR A 6 2.53 -5.44 21.89
C THR A 6 2.42 -5.26 20.36
N PRO A 7 1.30 -4.76 19.81
CA PRO A 7 1.29 -4.36 18.41
C PRO A 7 2.33 -3.28 18.26
N GLN A 8 3.40 -3.54 17.48
CA GLN A 8 4.47 -2.56 17.25
C GLN A 8 3.85 -1.27 16.70
N ALA A 9 3.68 -0.31 17.60
CA ALA A 9 3.21 1.02 17.29
C ALA A 9 4.26 1.69 16.41
N GLY A 10 3.89 1.87 15.13
CA GLY A 10 4.43 2.89 14.24
C GLY A 10 5.89 2.71 13.87
N ALA A 11 6.16 1.96 12.80
CA ALA A 11 7.25 2.36 11.92
C ALA A 11 7.10 3.86 11.67
N THR A 12 8.08 4.66 12.08
CA THR A 12 8.14 6.09 11.82
C THR A 12 7.98 6.28 10.32
N LEU A 13 6.80 6.72 9.91
CA LEU A 13 6.47 6.97 8.52
C LEU A 13 7.21 8.22 8.10
N ASP A 14 8.29 8.06 7.35
CA ASP A 14 8.97 9.20 6.76
C ASP A 14 8.21 9.66 5.51
N LEU A 15 8.15 10.97 5.28
CA LEU A 15 7.50 11.51 4.09
C LEU A 15 8.18 11.03 2.80
N SER A 16 9.47 10.66 2.86
CA SER A 16 10.22 10.07 1.75
C SER A 16 9.73 8.68 1.35
N ASP A 17 8.96 8.00 2.20
CA ASP A 17 8.36 6.69 1.88
C ASP A 17 7.09 6.80 1.02
N ILE A 18 6.59 8.02 0.82
CA ILE A 18 5.40 8.30 0.04
C ILE A 18 5.79 8.57 -1.41
N THR A 19 5.47 7.63 -2.29
CA THR A 19 5.86 7.70 -3.70
C THR A 19 4.63 7.81 -4.61
N PRO A 20 4.64 8.62 -5.68
CA PRO A 20 3.58 8.59 -6.68
C PRO A 20 3.43 7.19 -7.28
N PHE A 21 2.20 6.74 -7.52
CA PHE A 21 1.94 5.38 -8.02
C PHE A 21 2.67 5.07 -9.34
N ALA A 22 2.81 6.07 -10.22
CA ALA A 22 3.52 5.89 -11.49
C ALA A 22 5.01 5.55 -11.29
N GLU A 23 5.67 6.22 -10.35
CA GLU A 23 7.08 5.97 -10.00
C GLU A 23 7.22 4.63 -9.27
N PHE A 24 6.30 4.34 -8.35
CA PHE A 24 6.25 3.04 -7.66
C PHE A 24 6.14 1.86 -8.64
N CYS A 25 5.28 1.96 -9.66
CA CYS A 25 5.19 0.95 -10.72
C CYS A 25 6.53 0.74 -11.43
N ARG A 26 7.21 1.82 -11.81
CA ARG A 26 8.51 1.75 -12.48
C ARG A 26 9.56 1.09 -11.60
N GLU A 27 9.59 1.41 -10.31
CA GLU A 27 10.51 0.79 -9.35
C GLU A 27 10.23 -0.71 -9.18
N CYS A 28 8.96 -1.09 -9.02
CA CYS A 28 8.56 -2.49 -8.88
C CYS A 28 8.87 -3.31 -10.14
N GLU A 29 8.62 -2.77 -11.33
CA GLU A 29 8.96 -3.43 -12.60
C GLU A 29 10.47 -3.58 -12.75
N LYS A 30 11.24 -2.52 -12.47
CA LYS A 30 12.71 -2.53 -12.54
C LYS A 30 13.32 -3.57 -11.59
N ARG A 31 12.75 -3.72 -10.40
CA ARG A 31 13.18 -4.68 -9.38
C ARG A 31 12.55 -6.08 -9.57
N LYS A 32 11.71 -6.27 -10.60
CA LYS A 32 10.96 -7.51 -10.87
C LYS A 32 10.13 -8.00 -9.67
N LEU A 33 9.63 -7.08 -8.84
CA LEU A 33 8.83 -7.40 -7.65
C LEU A 33 7.37 -7.67 -8.00
N ALA A 34 6.82 -6.92 -8.95
CA ALA A 34 5.46 -7.07 -9.43
C ALA A 34 5.37 -6.53 -10.86
N THR A 35 4.41 -7.06 -11.64
CA THR A 35 4.13 -6.51 -12.98
C THR A 35 3.24 -5.28 -12.86
N ARG A 36 3.33 -4.37 -13.83
CA ARG A 36 2.43 -3.21 -13.91
C ARG A 36 0.97 -3.60 -13.91
N ALA A 37 0.61 -4.69 -14.59
CA ALA A 37 -0.75 -5.20 -14.65
C ALA A 37 -1.26 -5.60 -13.27
N GLN A 38 -0.44 -6.28 -12.47
CA GLN A 38 -0.78 -6.68 -11.11
C GLN A 38 -0.97 -5.46 -10.20
N LEU A 39 -0.05 -4.49 -10.26
CA LEU A 39 -0.15 -3.25 -9.50
C LEU A 39 -1.41 -2.45 -9.88
N GLN A 40 -1.72 -2.35 -11.17
CA GLN A 40 -2.94 -1.70 -11.65
C GLN A 40 -4.20 -2.42 -11.18
N TRP A 41 -4.20 -3.76 -11.17
CA TRP A 41 -5.32 -4.54 -10.65
C TRP A 41 -5.55 -4.25 -9.17
N TRP A 42 -4.50 -4.26 -8.35
CA TRP A 42 -4.60 -3.88 -6.93
C TRP A 42 -5.13 -2.46 -6.74
N MET A 43 -4.64 -1.48 -7.52
CA MET A 43 -5.16 -0.12 -7.44
C MET A 43 -6.61 0.00 -7.90
N ARG A 44 -7.04 -0.78 -8.90
CA ARG A 44 -8.44 -0.81 -9.34
C ARG A 44 -9.37 -1.26 -8.22
N TYR A 45 -8.97 -2.28 -7.48
CA TYR A 45 -9.74 -2.86 -6.36
C TYR A 45 -9.29 -2.36 -4.99
N ARG A 46 -8.60 -1.22 -4.91
CA ARG A 46 -8.01 -0.67 -3.67
C ARG A 46 -8.98 -0.48 -2.50
N ARG A 47 -10.26 -0.27 -2.79
CA ARG A 47 -11.34 -0.18 -1.79
C ARG A 47 -11.77 -1.54 -1.25
N GLN A 48 -11.80 -2.55 -2.12
CA GLN A 48 -12.24 -3.90 -1.78
C GLN A 48 -11.13 -4.68 -1.07
N ASN A 49 -9.88 -4.50 -1.52
CA ASN A 49 -8.74 -5.24 -1.00
C ASN A 49 -8.12 -4.59 0.26
N GLY A 50 -8.75 -3.54 0.81
CA GLY A 50 -8.31 -2.89 2.04
C GLY A 50 -7.07 -1.98 1.93
N LEU A 51 -6.55 -1.71 0.72
CA LEU A 51 -5.36 -0.87 0.50
C LEU A 51 -5.53 0.59 0.98
N LEU A 52 -6.73 1.14 0.86
CA LEU A 52 -7.02 2.47 1.41
C LEU A 52 -7.15 2.42 2.94
N SER A 53 -7.84 1.41 3.48
CA SER A 53 -8.06 1.28 4.92
C SER A 53 -6.77 0.99 5.70
N SER A 54 -5.82 0.29 5.08
CA SER A 54 -4.50 0.01 5.66
C SER A 54 -3.53 1.19 5.61
N GLY A 55 -3.90 2.26 4.89
CA GLY A 55 -3.02 3.40 4.63
C GLY A 55 -1.86 3.08 3.68
N ALA A 56 -1.89 1.93 3.00
CA ALA A 56 -0.91 1.56 1.99
C ALA A 56 -1.01 2.44 0.73
N VAL A 57 -2.21 2.95 0.45
CA VAL A 57 -2.49 3.86 -0.67
C VAL A 57 -3.23 5.08 -0.16
N VAL A 58 -2.81 6.25 -0.63
CA VAL A 58 -3.44 7.53 -0.32
C VAL A 58 -3.94 8.17 -1.61
N GLU A 59 -5.20 8.61 -1.59
CA GLU A 59 -5.82 9.38 -2.67
C GLU A 59 -5.72 10.87 -2.36
N ARG A 60 -4.99 11.62 -3.19
CA ARG A 60 -4.92 13.08 -3.11
C ARG A 60 -5.64 13.69 -4.31
N LYS A 61 -6.68 14.48 -4.04
CA LYS A 61 -7.28 15.36 -5.05
C LYS A 61 -6.57 16.70 -5.04
N VAL A 62 -6.21 17.22 -6.21
CA VAL A 62 -5.60 18.54 -6.34
C VAL A 62 -6.60 19.63 -5.95
N ASN A 63 -7.86 19.47 -6.38
CA ASN A 63 -8.99 20.33 -6.03
C ASN A 63 -10.19 19.47 -5.62
N PRO A 64 -11.09 19.95 -4.74
CA PRO A 64 -12.28 19.20 -4.35
C PRO A 64 -13.19 18.83 -5.54
N SER A 65 -13.22 19.68 -6.58
CA SER A 65 -13.96 19.44 -7.83
C SER A 65 -13.22 18.57 -8.86
N ALA A 66 -11.99 18.13 -8.59
CA ALA A 66 -11.23 17.34 -9.56
C ALA A 66 -11.83 15.93 -9.74
N LYS A 67 -12.13 15.57 -10.99
CA LYS A 67 -12.67 14.24 -11.35
C LYS A 67 -11.69 13.09 -11.07
N LYS A 68 -10.39 13.35 -11.11
CA LYS A 68 -9.34 12.33 -10.93
C LYS A 68 -8.51 12.63 -9.68
N ALA A 69 -8.43 11.65 -8.78
CA ALA A 69 -7.50 11.67 -7.67
C ALA A 69 -6.14 11.13 -8.12
N MET A 70 -5.06 11.73 -7.64
CA MET A 70 -3.72 11.17 -7.74
C MET A 70 -3.53 10.11 -6.65
N LEU A 71 -2.87 9.02 -7.01
CA LEU A 71 -2.58 7.91 -6.11
C LEU A 71 -1.13 7.98 -5.65
N PHE A 72 -0.95 7.89 -4.34
CA PHE A 72 0.33 7.78 -3.68
C PHE A 72 0.39 6.45 -2.93
N VAL A 73 1.55 5.81 -2.96
CA VAL A 73 1.82 4.55 -2.26
C VAL A 73 2.72 4.85 -1.08
N VAL A 74 2.34 4.34 0.08
CA VAL A 74 3.14 4.41 1.30
C VAL A 74 3.90 3.10 1.40
N ARG A 75 5.16 3.10 0.96
CA ARG A 75 5.97 1.88 0.76
C ARG A 75 5.95 0.90 1.96
N PRO A 76 6.28 1.31 3.20
CA PRO A 76 6.32 0.38 4.34
C PRO A 76 4.94 -0.21 4.66
N ARG A 77 3.87 0.59 4.50
CA ARG A 77 2.48 0.12 4.71
C ARG A 77 2.03 -0.83 3.62
N PHE A 78 2.45 -0.58 2.39
CA PHE A 78 2.17 -1.47 1.25
C PHE A 78 2.83 -2.83 1.42
N VAL A 79 4.08 -2.86 1.88
CA VAL A 79 4.79 -4.11 2.20
C VAL A 79 4.12 -4.83 3.36
N ALA A 80 3.75 -4.13 4.44
CA ALA A 80 3.04 -4.72 5.56
C ALA A 80 1.68 -5.32 5.15
N TRP A 81 0.94 -4.62 4.27
CA TRP A 81 -0.32 -5.11 3.72
C TRP A 81 -0.13 -6.37 2.87
N LEU A 82 0.94 -6.44 2.06
CA LEU A 82 1.28 -7.65 1.32
C LEU A 82 1.62 -8.83 2.25
N ALA A 83 2.42 -8.59 3.28
CA ALA A 83 2.82 -9.62 4.25
C ALA A 83 1.60 -10.19 5.01
N ALA A 84 0.71 -9.31 5.48
CA ALA A 84 -0.53 -9.72 6.15
C ALA A 84 -1.46 -10.53 5.22
N SER A 85 -1.47 -10.20 3.93
CA SER A 85 -2.26 -10.92 2.92
C SER A 85 -1.72 -12.34 2.68
N SER A 86 -0.40 -12.56 2.78
CA SER A 86 0.20 -13.90 2.69
C SER A 86 -0.04 -14.76 3.93
N GLU A 87 -0.08 -14.17 5.13
CA GLU A 87 -0.36 -14.92 6.37
C GLU A 87 -1.80 -15.44 6.42
N THR A 88 -2.76 -14.68 5.90
CA THR A 88 -4.17 -15.10 5.83
C THR A 88 -4.36 -16.32 4.91
N LEU A 89 -3.57 -16.42 3.84
CA LEU A 89 -3.61 -17.58 2.92
C LEU A 89 -2.91 -18.81 3.50
N ALA A 90 -1.89 -18.63 4.35
CA ALA A 90 -1.16 -19.72 4.99
C ALA A 90 -1.91 -20.33 6.19
N ALA A 91 -2.86 -19.58 6.77
CA ALA A 91 -3.69 -20.00 7.90
C ALA A 91 -5.06 -20.57 7.51
N ALA A 92 -5.36 -20.68 6.21
CA ALA A 92 -6.61 -21.23 5.65
C ALA A 92 -6.38 -22.60 5.01
#